data_AF-A0A2V5XX30-F1
#
_entry.id   AF-A0A2V5XX30-F1
#
_cell.length_a   1.000
_cell.length_b   1.000
_cell.length_c   1.000
_cell.angle_alpha   90.00
_cell.angle_beta   90.00
_cell.angle_gamma   90.00
#
_symmetry.space_group_name_H-M   'P 1'
#
loop_
_entity.id
_entity.type
_entity.pdbx_description
1 polymer ?
#
loop_
_entity_poly.entity_id
_entity_poly.type
_entity_poly.pdbx_seq_one_letter_code
_entity_poly.pdbx_strand_id
1 'polypeptide(L)'
;WNNKAAGFVSYGGASGARGVEQLRLNLAEVQMATVRNQVLLSMYTDFENFSVFKPGPTKEQSVNEMLDQLIAWGGALKTLRKTSGSIK
;
A
#
# COMPACT_ATOMS: atom_id res chain seq x y z
N TRP A 1 -15.83 1.69 -0.83
CA TRP A 1 -14.39 1.46 -1.10
C TRP A 1 -14.01 1.74 -2.55
N ASN A 2 -14.96 1.59 -3.44
CA ASN A 2 -14.85 1.64 -4.88
C ASN A 2 -14.11 2.88 -5.41
N ASN A 3 -13.33 2.67 -6.47
CA ASN A 3 -12.55 3.68 -7.18
C ASN A 3 -11.57 4.44 -6.28
N LYS A 4 -11.10 3.82 -5.20
CA LYS A 4 -9.98 4.32 -4.38
C LYS A 4 -8.69 3.60 -4.75
N ALA A 5 -7.57 4.27 -4.53
CA ALA A 5 -6.25 3.65 -4.63
C ALA A 5 -5.82 3.08 -3.25
N ALA A 6 -5.02 2.02 -3.25
CA ALA A 6 -4.44 1.41 -2.06
C ALA A 6 -2.94 1.13 -2.25
N GLY A 7 -2.15 1.45 -1.23
CA GLY A 7 -0.75 1.07 -1.10
C GLY A 7 -0.56 0.18 0.13
N PHE A 8 0.57 -0.53 0.19
CA PHE A 8 0.80 -1.51 1.25
C PHE A 8 2.12 -1.25 1.96
N VAL A 9 2.04 -1.41 3.28
CA VAL A 9 3.19 -1.55 4.18
C VAL A 9 2.97 -2.83 4.95
N SER A 10 3.91 -3.75 4.89
CA SER A 10 3.81 -5.04 5.60
C SER A 10 5.10 -5.38 6.32
N TYR A 11 4.97 -6.18 7.36
CA TYR A 11 6.09 -6.69 8.14
C TYR A 11 5.88 -8.15 8.53
N GLY A 12 6.97 -8.85 8.85
CA GLY A 12 6.92 -10.23 9.34
C GLY A 12 8.18 -11.03 9.00
N GLY A 13 8.16 -12.34 9.24
CA GLY A 13 9.29 -13.23 8.96
C GLY A 13 9.70 -13.24 7.48
N ALA A 14 8.74 -13.15 6.56
CA ALA A 14 8.96 -12.92 5.13
C ALA A 14 8.47 -11.51 4.72
N SER A 15 8.69 -10.52 5.58
CA SER A 15 8.24 -9.13 5.43
C SER A 15 6.72 -8.94 5.21
N GLY A 16 5.92 -9.96 5.52
CA GLY A 16 4.47 -9.94 5.33
C GLY A 16 3.99 -10.03 3.87
N ALA A 17 4.88 -10.35 2.92
CA ALA A 17 4.59 -10.29 1.48
C ALA A 17 3.37 -11.14 1.05
N ARG A 18 3.25 -12.36 1.58
CA ARG A 18 2.13 -13.26 1.27
C ARG A 18 0.78 -12.73 1.75
N GLY A 19 0.77 -12.03 2.89
CA GLY A 19 -0.44 -11.35 3.36
C GLY A 19 -0.89 -10.27 2.39
N VAL A 20 0.06 -9.50 1.85
CA VAL A 20 -0.22 -8.48 0.84
C VAL A 20 -0.71 -9.09 -0.48
N GLU A 21 -0.11 -10.18 -0.94
CA GLU A 21 -0.57 -10.90 -2.14
C GLU A 21 -2.05 -11.32 -2.03
N GLN A 22 -2.44 -11.89 -0.89
CA GLN A 22 -3.84 -12.25 -0.63
C GLN A 22 -4.74 -11.02 -0.52
N LEU A 23 -4.29 -9.99 0.20
CA LEU A 23 -5.06 -8.76 0.38
C LEU A 23 -5.32 -8.04 -0.95
N ARG A 24 -4.39 -8.10 -1.91
CA ARG A 24 -4.60 -7.52 -3.25
C ARG A 24 -5.80 -8.14 -3.97
N LEU A 25 -6.01 -9.45 -3.84
CA LEU A 25 -7.19 -10.12 -4.39
C LEU A 25 -8.47 -9.63 -3.69
N ASN A 26 -8.47 -9.56 -2.36
CA ASN A 26 -9.62 -9.05 -1.61
C ASN A 26 -9.97 -7.59 -1.97
N LEU A 27 -8.97 -6.75 -2.21
CA LEU A 27 -9.19 -5.35 -2.59
C LEU A 27 -9.76 -5.20 -4.00
N ALA A 28 -9.52 -6.16 -4.90
CA ALA A 28 -10.14 -6.19 -6.21
C ALA A 28 -11.67 -6.34 -6.11
N GLU A 29 -12.16 -7.18 -5.19
CA GLU A 29 -13.60 -7.41 -4.96
C GLU A 29 -14.35 -6.13 -4.55
N VAL A 30 -13.69 -5.25 -3.78
CA VAL A 30 -14.25 -3.96 -3.34
C VAL A 30 -13.86 -2.78 -4.24
N GLN A 31 -13.44 -3.08 -5.47
CA GLN A 31 -13.10 -2.13 -6.53
C GLN A 31 -12.03 -1.10 -6.12
N MET A 32 -11.00 -1.53 -5.39
CA MET A 32 -9.84 -0.68 -5.07
C MET A 32 -8.66 -1.00 -5.99
N ALA A 33 -8.06 0.04 -6.57
CA ALA A 33 -6.88 -0.08 -7.41
C ALA A 33 -5.62 -0.14 -6.53
N THR A 34 -4.82 -1.20 -6.66
CA THR A 34 -3.61 -1.35 -5.84
C THR A 34 -2.37 -0.89 -6.59
N VAL A 35 -1.50 -0.11 -5.95
CA VAL A 35 -0.23 0.34 -6.56
C VAL A 35 0.82 -0.78 -6.54
N ARG A 36 1.76 -0.73 -7.51
CA ARG A 36 2.78 -1.78 -7.69
C ARG A 36 3.81 -1.75 -6.57
N ASN A 37 4.30 -0.57 -6.20
CA ASN A 37 5.29 -0.42 -5.14
C ASN A 37 4.64 -0.71 -3.78
N GLN A 38 5.38 -1.42 -2.93
CA GLN A 38 4.97 -1.77 -1.58
C GLN A 38 6.17 -1.73 -0.65
N VAL A 39 5.93 -1.41 0.62
CA VAL A 39 6.98 -1.36 1.63
C VAL A 39 7.00 -2.69 2.36
N LEU A 40 8.11 -3.42 2.20
CA LEU A 40 8.37 -4.68 2.87
C LEU A 40 9.36 -4.44 4.01
N LEU A 41 8.91 -4.62 5.26
CA LEU A 41 9.74 -4.48 6.46
C LEU A 41 10.07 -5.86 7.01
N SER A 42 11.35 -6.16 7.13
CA SER A 42 11.83 -7.42 7.70
C SER A 42 11.94 -7.30 9.22
N MET A 43 11.35 -8.25 9.93
CA MET A 43 11.47 -8.36 11.39
C MET A 43 12.92 -8.52 11.88
N TYR A 44 13.84 -8.94 11.00
CA TYR A 44 15.25 -9.18 11.34
C TYR A 44 16.15 -7.98 11.10
N THR A 45 15.78 -7.06 10.21
CA THR A 45 16.65 -5.96 9.78
C THR A 45 16.06 -4.58 10.05
N ASP A 46 14.74 -4.49 10.19
CA ASP A 46 14.05 -3.22 10.39
C ASP A 46 13.52 -3.07 11.83
N PHE A 47 13.76 -4.07 12.68
CA PHE A 47 13.35 -4.09 14.08
C PHE A 47 14.45 -4.67 14.95
N GLU A 48 14.87 -3.93 15.99
CA GLU A 48 15.74 -4.46 17.03
C GLU A 48 14.91 -5.27 18.04
N ASN A 49 15.41 -6.45 18.43
CA ASN A 49 14.74 -7.37 19.35
C ASN A 49 13.26 -7.63 18.99
N PHE A 50 12.94 -7.66 17.69
CA PHE A 50 11.59 -7.88 17.17
C PHE A 50 10.52 -6.89 17.69
N SER A 51 10.92 -5.72 18.19
CA SER A 51 10.01 -4.81 18.90
C SER A 51 10.29 -3.34 18.65
N VAL A 52 11.56 -2.93 18.59
CA VAL A 52 11.92 -1.53 18.37
C VAL A 52 12.13 -1.28 16.89
N PHE A 53 11.24 -0.49 16.28
CA PHE A 53 11.33 -0.16 14.86
C PHE A 53 12.56 0.72 14.59
N LYS A 54 13.50 0.18 13.81
CA LYS A 54 14.73 0.84 13.37
C LYS A 54 15.00 0.43 11.91
N PRO A 55 14.28 1.04 10.96
CA PRO A 55 14.34 0.62 9.57
C PRO A 55 15.71 0.89 8.97
N GLY A 56 16.11 0.03 8.02
CA GLY A 56 17.30 0.28 7.21
C GLY A 56 17.18 1.57 6.36
N PRO A 57 18.30 2.15 5.91
CA PRO A 57 18.32 3.44 5.21
C PRO A 57 17.54 3.44 3.89
N THR A 58 17.30 2.28 3.28
CA THR A 58 16.55 2.16 2.01
C THR A 58 15.03 2.20 2.16
N LYS A 59 14.50 2.10 3.39
CA LYS A 59 13.05 2.05 3.61
C LYS A 59 12.36 3.37 3.36
N GLU A 60 13.04 4.48 3.63
CA GLU A 60 12.50 5.81 3.34
C GLU A 60 12.25 5.98 1.83
N GLN A 61 13.21 5.61 0.99
CA GLN A 61 13.02 5.61 -0.46
C GLN A 61 11.85 4.72 -0.88
N SER A 62 11.77 3.49 -0.36
CA SER A 62 10.68 2.56 -0.69
C SER A 62 9.30 3.11 -0.32
N VAL A 63 9.20 3.83 0.81
CA VAL A 63 7.97 4.50 1.24
C VAL A 63 7.62 5.62 0.28
N ASN A 64 8.58 6.49 -0.05
CA ASN A 64 8.35 7.61 -0.96
C ASN A 64 7.87 7.13 -2.34
N GLU A 65 8.52 6.12 -2.93
CA GLU A 65 8.09 5.59 -4.23
C GLU A 65 6.70 4.97 -4.20
N MET A 66 6.31 4.33 -3.09
CA MET A 66 4.94 3.80 -2.91
C MET A 66 3.92 4.94 -2.76
N LEU A 67 4.26 5.96 -1.97
CA LEU A 67 3.40 7.13 -1.77
C LEU A 67 3.23 7.93 -3.05
N ASP A 68 4.27 8.11 -3.86
CA ASP A 68 4.20 8.80 -5.16
C ASP A 68 3.19 8.12 -6.08
N GLN A 69 3.24 6.79 -6.20
CA GLN A 69 2.26 6.02 -6.96
C GLN A 69 0.85 6.15 -6.37
N LEU A 70 0.73 6.06 -5.04
CA LEU A 70 -0.56 6.12 -4.35
C LEU A 70 -1.25 7.48 -4.51
N ILE A 71 -0.48 8.57 -4.41
CA ILE A 71 -0.95 9.94 -4.60
C ILE A 71 -1.38 10.14 -6.05
N ALA A 72 -0.56 9.72 -7.02
CA ALA A 72 -0.87 9.84 -8.44
C ALA A 72 -2.19 9.11 -8.79
N TRP A 73 -2.32 7.85 -8.39
CA TRP A 73 -3.52 7.05 -8.67
C TRP A 73 -4.73 7.55 -7.87
N GLY A 74 -4.54 7.92 -6.61
CA GLY A 74 -5.58 8.46 -5.75
C GLY A 74 -6.16 9.78 -6.28
N GLY A 75 -5.31 10.61 -6.88
CA GLY A 75 -5.65 11.82 -7.60
C GLY A 75 -6.42 11.54 -8.89
N ALA A 76 -5.90 10.67 -9.75
CA ALA A 76 -6.53 10.30 -11.02
C ALA A 76 -7.94 9.69 -10.83
N LEU A 77 -8.08 8.77 -9.88
CA LEU A 77 -9.35 8.09 -9.59
C LEU A 77 -10.36 8.97 -8.81
N LYS A 78 -9.96 10.18 -8.38
CA LYS A 78 -10.84 11.09 -7.63
C LYS A 78 -12.07 11.52 -8.43
N THR A 79 -11.94 11.65 -9.76
CA THR A 79 -13.04 12.04 -10.66
C THR A 79 -14.14 10.98 -10.67
N LEU A 80 -13.79 9.70 -10.76
CA LEU A 80 -14.72 8.57 -10.75
C LEU A 80 -15.57 8.51 -9.46
N ARG A 81 -15.02 8.96 -8.33
CA ARG A 81 -15.75 9.01 -7.06
C ARG A 81 -16.75 10.17 -6.97
N LYS A 82 -16.50 11.26 -7.70
CA LYS A 82 -17.40 12.43 -7.74
C LYS A 82 -18.60 12.18 -8.65
N THR A 83 -18.37 11.53 -9.80
CA THR A 83 -19.41 11.26 -10.80
C THR A 83 -20.49 10.30 -10.29
N SER A 84 -20.16 9.38 -9.38
CA SER A 84 -21.14 8.47 -8.77
C SER A 84 -22.28 9.16 -8.00
N GLY A 85 -22.15 10.45 -7.67
CA GLY A 85 -23.20 11.23 -7.00
C GLY A 85 -23.91 12.26 -7.88
N SER A 86 -23.55 12.42 -9.16
CA SER A 86 -24.06 13.50 -10.02
C SER A 86 -24.95 13.05 -11.18
N ILE A 87 -25.36 11.78 -11.22
CA ILE A 87 -26.43 11.35 -12.11
C ILE A 87 -27.76 11.73 -11.44
N LYS A 88 -28.23 12.94 -11.73
CA LYS A 88 -29.64 13.35 -11.64
C LYS A 88 -30.09 13.76 -13.02
#